data_AF-A0A7C8MU65-F1
#
_entry.id   AF-A0A7C8MU65-F1
#
_cell.length_a   1.000
_cell.length_b   1.000
_cell.length_c   1.000
_cell.angle_alpha   90.00
_cell.angle_beta   90.00
_cell.angle_gamma   90.00
#
_symmetry.space_group_name_H-M   'P 1'
#
loop_
_entity.id
_entity.type
_entity.pdbx_description
1 polymer ?
#
loop_
_entity_poly.entity_id
_entity_poly.type
_entity_poly.pdbx_seq_one_letter_code
_entity_poly.pdbx_strand_id
1 'polypeptide(L)'
;LPSAKAEVRCNKCTQLGSRKITSSNNRNGNAYRPYYRCDSCDVWITWDDGRGVDGGNPPCECGVVSRRRKAGGNSKRKGDFFWECARGRCGFFEWVQ
;
A
#
# COMPACT_ATOMS: atom_id res chain seq x y z
N LEU A 1 19.77 13.49 -6.36
CA LEU A 1 18.74 14.24 -5.61
C LEU A 1 17.73 13.24 -5.08
N PRO A 2 17.53 13.10 -3.76
CA PRO A 2 16.47 12.22 -3.28
C PRO A 2 15.15 12.84 -3.74
N SER A 3 14.45 12.15 -4.64
CA SER A 3 13.17 12.58 -5.18
C SER A 3 12.24 12.93 -4.03
N ALA A 4 11.76 14.17 -3.98
CA ALA A 4 10.79 14.61 -2.98
C ALA A 4 9.69 13.56 -2.86
N LYS A 5 9.38 13.09 -1.64
CA LYS A 5 8.34 12.10 -1.43
C LYS A 5 7.07 12.59 -2.13
N ALA A 6 6.64 11.87 -3.16
CA ALA A 6 5.43 12.22 -3.89
C ALA A 6 4.26 12.34 -2.92
N GLU A 7 3.48 13.42 -3.04
CA GLU A 7 2.28 13.63 -2.23
C GLU A 7 1.32 12.44 -2.39
N VAL A 8 1.00 11.75 -1.29
CA VAL A 8 0.03 10.67 -1.29
C VAL A 8 -1.36 11.25 -1.10
N ARG A 9 -2.26 11.03 -2.06
CA ARG A 9 -3.62 11.56 -2.06
C ARG A 9 -4.64 10.42 -2.01
N CYS A 10 -5.74 10.65 -1.30
CA CYS A 10 -6.85 9.70 -1.24
C CYS A 10 -7.47 9.52 -2.64
N ASN A 11 -7.67 8.28 -3.08
CA ASN A 11 -8.31 7.98 -4.36
C ASN A 11 -9.83 8.30 -4.37
N LYS A 12 -10.45 8.55 -3.20
CA LYS A 12 -11.87 8.91 -3.09
C LYS A 12 -12.10 10.42 -3.09
N CYS A 13 -11.35 11.17 -2.28
CA CYS A 13 -11.60 12.61 -2.06
C CYS A 13 -10.44 13.51 -2.47
N THR A 14 -9.33 12.95 -2.97
CA THR A 14 -8.13 13.68 -3.45
C THR A 14 -7.33 14.48 -2.41
N GLN A 15 -7.80 14.52 -1.17
CA GLN A 15 -7.08 15.15 -0.06
C GLN A 15 -5.78 14.42 0.27
N LEU A 16 -4.83 15.16 0.84
CA LEU A 16 -3.54 14.62 1.27
C LEU A 16 -3.73 13.58 2.37
N GLY A 17 -2.97 12.50 2.25
CA GLY A 17 -2.88 11.46 3.26
C GLY A 17 -1.98 11.89 4.41
N SER A 18 -2.41 11.58 5.63
CA SER A 18 -1.59 11.74 6.82
C SER A 18 -0.71 10.51 7.02
N ARG A 19 0.60 10.74 7.24
CA ARG A 19 1.53 9.67 7.59
C ARG A 19 1.31 9.20 9.02
N LYS A 20 1.28 7.89 9.23
CA LYS A 20 1.17 7.21 10.52
C LYS A 20 2.17 6.05 10.60
N ILE A 21 2.33 5.47 11.78
CA ILE A 21 3.15 4.29 12.03
C ILE A 21 2.27 3.28 12.77
N THR A 22 2.31 2.02 12.36
CA THR A 22 1.60 0.94 13.07
C THR A 22 2.19 0.71 14.45
N SER A 23 1.35 0.27 15.39
CA SER A 23 1.79 -0.07 16.75
C SER A 23 2.88 -1.14 16.75
N SER A 24 3.81 -1.01 17.71
CA SER A 24 4.80 -2.03 18.06
C SER A 24 4.20 -3.40 18.36
N ASN A 25 2.97 -3.43 18.89
CA ASN A 25 2.26 -4.64 19.27
C ASN A 25 1.54 -5.31 18.08
N ASN A 26 1.72 -4.85 16.84
CA ASN A 26 1.09 -5.45 15.67
C ASN A 26 1.73 -6.81 15.32
N ARG A 27 1.06 -7.89 15.75
CA ARG A 27 1.51 -9.28 15.58
C ARG A 27 1.39 -9.81 14.14
N ASN A 28 0.81 -9.05 13.22
CA ASN A 28 0.58 -9.50 11.83
C ASN A 28 1.80 -9.24 10.92
N GLY A 29 2.99 -9.13 11.49
CA GLY A 29 4.24 -8.86 10.75
C GLY A 29 4.31 -7.45 10.16
N ASN A 30 3.53 -6.51 10.69
CA ASN A 30 3.47 -5.12 10.25
C ASN A 30 3.82 -4.12 11.36
N ALA A 31 4.39 -4.54 12.48
CA ALA A 31 4.81 -3.63 13.55
C ALA A 31 5.79 -2.55 13.03
N TYR A 32 5.65 -1.32 13.52
CA TYR A 32 6.48 -0.16 13.18
C TYR A 32 6.49 0.25 11.70
N ARG A 33 5.62 -0.32 10.87
CA ARG A 33 5.55 0.01 9.45
C ARG A 33 4.84 1.34 9.24
N PRO A 34 5.46 2.28 8.51
CA PRO A 34 4.82 3.56 8.21
C PRO A 34 3.81 3.42 7.07
N TYR A 35 2.70 4.14 7.15
CA TYR A 35 1.64 4.15 6.13
C TYR A 35 0.98 5.51 6.02
N TYR A 36 0.22 5.72 4.95
CA TYR A 36 -0.66 6.87 4.78
C TYR A 36 -2.12 6.46 4.92
N ARG A 37 -2.91 7.30 5.57
CA ARG A 37 -4.38 7.21 5.61
C ARG A 37 -5.00 8.55 5.27
N CYS A 38 -6.19 8.52 4.69
CA CYS A 38 -7.03 9.71 4.58
C CYS A 38 -7.80 9.88 5.88
N ASP A 39 -7.55 10.97 6.60
CA ASP A 39 -8.28 11.25 7.86
C ASP A 39 -9.76 11.61 7.57
N SER A 40 -10.05 12.28 6.47
CA SER A 40 -11.42 12.70 6.12
C SER A 40 -12.33 11.57 5.66
N CYS A 41 -11.79 10.57 4.96
CA CYS A 41 -12.56 9.40 4.53
C CYS A 41 -12.43 8.22 5.51
N ASP A 42 -11.60 8.33 6.54
CA ASP A 42 -11.20 7.24 7.44
C ASP A 42 -10.79 5.95 6.70
N VAL A 43 -9.93 6.10 5.67
CA VAL A 43 -9.44 4.96 4.88
C VAL A 43 -7.93 4.92 4.82
N TRP A 44 -7.40 3.70 4.82
CA TRP A 44 -6.00 3.44 4.47
C TRP A 44 -5.74 3.76 2.99
N ILE A 45 -4.56 4.31 2.65
CA ILE A 45 -4.18 4.64 1.27
C ILE A 45 -3.06 3.73 0.77
N THR A 46 -1.88 3.79 1.40
CA THR A 46 -0.72 2.97 1.00
C THR A 46 0.34 2.89 2.10
N TRP A 47 1.29 1.96 1.99
CA TRP A 47 2.47 1.90 2.86
C TRP A 47 3.54 2.93 2.43
N ASP A 48 4.27 3.49 3.39
CA ASP A 48 5.37 4.44 3.18
C ASP A 48 6.74 3.76 3.34
N ASP A 49 6.86 2.53 2.82
CA ASP A 49 8.10 1.76 2.79
C ASP A 49 8.26 1.05 1.44
N GLY A 50 9.46 0.54 1.15
CA GLY A 50 9.74 -0.21 -0.08
C GLY A 50 9.32 -1.69 -0.03
N ARG A 51 8.75 -2.19 1.07
CA ARG A 51 8.51 -3.63 1.24
C ARG A 51 7.49 -4.14 0.21
N GLY A 52 7.93 -5.11 -0.59
CA GLY A 52 7.12 -5.72 -1.65
C GLY A 52 7.10 -4.92 -2.96
N VAL A 53 7.80 -3.79 -3.05
CA VAL A 53 7.97 -3.03 -4.29
C VAL A 53 9.28 -3.46 -4.92
N ASP A 54 9.20 -4.20 -6.03
CA ASP A 54 10.34 -4.78 -6.72
C ASP A 54 10.18 -4.55 -8.23
N GLY A 55 11.29 -4.29 -8.94
CA GLY A 55 11.28 -3.96 -10.37
C GLY A 55 10.67 -5.02 -11.28
N GLY A 56 10.57 -6.29 -10.84
CA GLY A 56 9.94 -7.38 -11.57
C GLY A 56 8.42 -7.47 -11.40
N ASN A 57 7.80 -6.65 -10.54
CA ASN A 57 6.36 -6.68 -10.35
C ASN A 57 5.62 -6.09 -11.58
N PRO A 58 4.40 -6.55 -11.89
CA PRO A 58 3.61 -5.94 -12.97
C PRO A 58 3.34 -4.45 -12.66
N PRO A 59 3.27 -3.58 -13.68
CA PRO A 59 2.86 -2.20 -13.49
C PRO A 59 1.37 -2.14 -13.10
N CYS A 60 1.01 -1.17 -12.26
CA CYS A 60 -0.39 -0.84 -12.02
C CYS A 60 -0.91 0.17 -13.08
N GLU A 61 -2.19 0.52 -13.00
CA GLU A 61 -2.85 1.51 -13.90
C GLU A 61 -2.21 2.91 -13.87
N CYS A 62 -1.38 3.22 -12.87
CA CYS A 62 -0.61 4.46 -12.83
C CYS A 62 0.66 4.41 -13.72
N GLY A 63 0.94 3.30 -14.40
CA GLY A 63 2.14 3.09 -15.20
C GLY A 63 3.42 2.90 -14.36
N VAL A 64 3.28 2.54 -13.08
CA VAL A 64 4.40 2.32 -12.16
C VAL A 64 4.31 0.95 -11.53
N VAL A 65 5.46 0.45 -11.09
CA VAL A 65 5.60 -0.86 -10.48
C VAL A 65 4.66 -1.05 -9.28
N SER A 66 3.98 -2.19 -9.23
CA SER A 66 3.05 -2.56 -8.15
C SER A 66 3.78 -3.04 -6.88
N ARG A 67 3.02 -3.34 -5.82
CA ARG A 67 3.52 -3.87 -4.55
C ARG A 67 2.97 -5.27 -4.31
N ARG A 68 3.84 -6.25 -4.01
CA ARG A 68 3.44 -7.57 -3.49
C ARG A 68 2.95 -7.47 -2.07
N ARG A 69 1.85 -8.14 -1.77
CA ARG A 69 1.36 -8.35 -0.42
C ARG A 69 0.87 -9.75 -0.19
N LYS A 70 0.91 -10.17 1.07
CA LYS A 70 0.33 -11.42 1.55
C LYS A 70 -1.09 -11.15 2.03
N ALA A 71 -2.04 -11.96 1.59
CA ALA A 71 -3.42 -11.94 2.02
C ALA A 71 -3.53 -12.23 3.53
N GLY A 72 -4.26 -11.35 4.23
CA GLY A 72 -4.46 -11.46 5.67
C GLY A 72 -5.36 -12.61 6.09
N GLY A 73 -5.47 -12.83 7.40
CA GLY A 73 -6.20 -13.96 7.98
C GLY A 73 -7.67 -14.07 7.60
N ASN A 74 -8.33 -12.96 7.28
CA ASN A 74 -9.75 -12.90 6.95
C ASN A 74 -10.04 -13.08 5.44
N SER A 75 -9.01 -13.28 4.60
CA SER A 75 -9.19 -13.54 3.18
C SER A 75 -9.52 -15.01 2.92
N LYS A 76 -10.39 -15.30 1.93
CA LYS A 76 -10.61 -16.66 1.42
C LYS A 76 -9.33 -17.30 0.84
N ARG A 77 -8.37 -16.47 0.44
CA ARG A 77 -7.04 -16.87 -0.06
C ARG A 77 -5.95 -16.54 0.95
N LYS A 78 -6.19 -16.82 2.23
CA LYS A 78 -5.25 -16.50 3.33
C LYS A 78 -3.87 -17.08 3.01
N GLY A 79 -2.86 -16.24 3.08
CA GLY A 79 -1.48 -16.65 2.84
C GLY A 79 -1.00 -16.53 1.40
N ASP A 80 -1.91 -16.46 0.43
CA ASP A 80 -1.57 -16.19 -0.97
C ASP A 80 -1.04 -14.76 -1.14
N PHE A 81 -0.36 -14.52 -2.25
CA PHE A 81 0.14 -13.20 -2.62
C PHE A 81 -0.74 -12.53 -3.67
N PHE A 82 -0.80 -11.21 -3.59
CA PHE A 82 -1.45 -10.36 -4.59
C PHE A 82 -0.59 -9.11 -4.84
N TRP A 83 -0.79 -8.49 -6.00
CA TRP A 83 -0.27 -7.20 -6.38
C TRP A 83 -1.30 -6.12 -6.11
N GLU A 84 -0.85 -4.98 -5.58
CA GLU A 84 -1.67 -3.77 -5.46
C GLU A 84 -0.91 -2.53 -5.91
N CYS A 85 -1.61 -1.43 -6.18
CA CYS A 85 -0.97 -0.16 -6.49
C CYS A 85 -0.02 0.29 -5.35
N ALA A 86 1.29 0.36 -5.64
CA ALA A 86 2.30 0.75 -4.64
C ALA A 86 2.14 2.19 -4.12
N ARG A 87 1.40 3.04 -4.84
CA ARG A 87 1.10 4.44 -4.49
C ARG A 87 -0.29 4.63 -3.87
N GLY A 88 -1.16 3.61 -3.89
CA GLY A 88 -2.56 3.74 -3.45
C GLY A 88 -3.42 4.72 -4.26
N ARG A 89 -2.99 5.09 -5.48
CA ARG A 89 -3.66 6.09 -6.33
C ARG A 89 -4.72 5.50 -7.26
N CYS A 90 -4.63 4.21 -7.56
CA CYS A 90 -5.58 3.50 -8.43
C CYS A 90 -6.08 2.20 -7.78
N GLY A 91 -7.04 1.54 -8.42
CA GLY A 91 -7.72 0.34 -7.91
C GLY A 91 -7.00 -0.98 -8.21
N PHE A 92 -5.84 -0.94 -8.86
CA PHE A 92 -5.12 -2.13 -9.31
C PHE A 92 -4.98 -3.18 -8.21
N PHE A 93 -5.48 -4.38 -8.51
CA PHE A 93 -5.45 -5.56 -7.66
C PHE A 93 -5.42 -6.81 -8.55
N GLU A 94 -4.40 -7.64 -8.39
CA GLU A 94 -4.30 -8.92 -9.10
C GLU A 94 -3.70 -9.98 -8.20
N TRP A 95 -4.20 -11.21 -8.26
CA TRP A 95 -3.56 -12.31 -7.56
C TRP A 95 -2.26 -12.70 -8.25
N VAL A 96 -1.22 -13.00 -7.47
CA VAL A 96 -0.02 -13.64 -8.01
C VAL A 96 -0.44 -15.02 -8.52
N GLN A 97 -0.13 -15.31 -9.78
CA GLN A 97 -0.32 -16.62 -10.39
C GLN A 97 0.79 -17.58 -9.95
#